data_AF-A0A931T9E4-F1
#
_entry.id   AF-A0A931T9E4-F1
#
_cell.length_a   1.000
_cell.length_b   1.000
_cell.length_c   1.000
_cell.angle_alpha   90.00
_cell.angle_beta   90.00
_cell.angle_gamma   90.00
#
_symmetry.space_group_name_H-M   'P 1'
#
loop_
_entity.id
_entity.type
_entity.pdbx_description
1 polymer ?
#
loop_
_entity_poly.entity_id
_entity_poly.type
_entity_poly.pdbx_seq_one_letter_code
_entity_poly.pdbx_strand_id
1 'polypeptide(L)'
;MSWPIGLEGARALLAGLGLGVAFGFILERAGLGDPKKLVGLFYLRDFTMMKVMFTAIAVTATGIGLLSLLGVVDIADLSVQPTFLWPQLAGGALLGAGFALGGY
;
A
#
# COMPACT_ATOMS: atom_id res chain seq x y z
N MET A 1 -17.34 -2.14 -12.47
CA MET A 1 -16.30 -1.10 -12.50
C MET A 1 -15.38 -1.41 -13.68
N SER A 2 -15.67 -0.84 -14.84
CA SER A 2 -14.77 -0.88 -16.00
C SER A 2 -13.60 0.06 -15.70
N TRP A 3 -12.38 -0.46 -15.83
CA TRP A 3 -11.16 0.32 -15.63
C TRP A 3 -11.07 1.42 -16.72
N PRO A 4 -10.51 2.62 -16.44
CA PRO A 4 -10.57 3.80 -17.33
C PRO A 4 -9.93 3.62 -18.72
N ILE A 5 -9.17 2.54 -18.95
CA ILE A 5 -8.57 2.17 -20.25
C ILE A 5 -9.30 1.00 -20.95
N GLY A 6 -10.54 0.70 -20.57
CA GLY A 6 -11.39 -0.29 -21.27
C GLY A 6 -10.91 -1.74 -21.15
N LEU A 7 -10.18 -2.09 -20.09
CA LEU A 7 -9.77 -3.47 -19.81
C LEU A 7 -10.92 -4.23 -19.16
N GLU A 8 -11.43 -5.26 -19.84
CA GLU A 8 -12.52 -6.11 -19.36
C GLU A 8 -12.14 -7.59 -19.24
N GLY A 9 -12.85 -8.29 -18.36
CA GLY A 9 -12.74 -9.74 -18.18
C GLY A 9 -11.30 -10.23 -17.93
N ALA A 10 -10.85 -11.19 -18.74
CA ALA A 10 -9.54 -11.82 -18.59
C ALA A 10 -8.36 -10.84 -18.71
N ARG A 11 -8.47 -9.77 -19.51
CA ARG A 11 -7.39 -8.80 -19.70
C ARG A 11 -7.15 -7.97 -18.45
N ALA A 12 -8.22 -7.61 -17.73
CA ALA A 12 -8.12 -6.92 -16.45
C ALA A 12 -7.46 -7.82 -15.39
N LEU A 13 -7.78 -9.12 -15.37
CA LEU A 13 -7.15 -10.09 -14.47
C LEU A 13 -5.66 -10.25 -14.76
N LEU A 14 -5.26 -10.34 -16.03
CA LEU A 14 -3.85 -10.42 -16.41
C LEU A 14 -3.08 -9.13 -16.05
N ALA A 15 -3.69 -7.97 -16.25
CA ALA A 15 -3.11 -6.69 -15.82
C ALA A 15 -2.94 -6.62 -14.29
N GLY A 16 -3.97 -7.04 -13.53
CA GLY A 16 -3.91 -7.11 -12.08
C GLY A 16 -2.83 -8.08 -11.58
N LEU A 17 -2.71 -9.25 -12.21
CA LEU A 17 -1.64 -10.20 -11.91
C LEU A 17 -0.26 -9.61 -12.19
N GLY A 18 -0.08 -8.97 -13.35
CA GLY A 18 1.18 -8.32 -13.71
C GLY A 18 1.56 -7.19 -12.75
N LEU A 19 0.61 -6.35 -12.37
CA LEU A 19 0.82 -5.29 -11.37
C LEU A 19 1.14 -5.88 -9.99
N GLY A 20 0.47 -6.97 -9.60
CA GLY A 20 0.74 -7.67 -8.34
C GLY A 20 2.16 -8.24 -8.27
N VAL A 21 2.62 -8.87 -9.36
CA VAL A 21 4.01 -9.38 -9.47
C VAL A 21 5.02 -8.24 -9.42
N ALA A 22 4.78 -7.17 -10.19
CA ALA A 22 5.65 -5.98 -10.18
C ALA A 22 5.72 -5.34 -8.79
N PHE A 23 4.58 -5.22 -8.11
CA PHE A 23 4.49 -4.70 -6.75
C PHE A 23 5.29 -5.57 -5.76
N GLY A 24 5.09 -6.90 -5.80
CA GLY A 24 5.84 -7.84 -4.97
C GLY A 24 7.36 -7.76 -5.19
N PHE A 25 7.80 -7.69 -6.44
CA PHE A 25 9.21 -7.51 -6.78
C PHE A 25 9.79 -6.22 -6.21
N ILE A 26 9.06 -5.10 -6.30
CA ILE A 26 9.48 -3.82 -5.72
C ILE A 26 9.59 -3.90 -4.19
N LEU A 27 8.65 -4.58 -3.52
CA LEU A 27 8.68 -4.77 -2.06
C LEU A 27 9.88 -5.60 -1.59
N GLU A 28 10.18 -6.67 -2.34
CA GLU A 28 11.36 -7.50 -2.05
C GLU A 28 12.66 -6.69 -2.20
N ARG A 29 12.76 -5.88 -3.26
CA ARG A 29 13.89 -4.97 -3.49
C ARG A 29 13.97 -3.84 -2.46
N ALA A 30 12.84 -3.38 -1.93
CA ALA A 30 12.78 -2.41 -0.84
C ALA A 30 13.23 -3.01 0.52
N GLY A 31 13.44 -4.33 0.59
CA GLY A 31 13.86 -5.02 1.80
C GLY A 31 12.73 -5.27 2.79
N LEU A 32 11.47 -5.06 2.39
CA LEU A 32 10.30 -5.38 3.21
C LEU A 32 10.03 -6.89 3.27
N GLY A 33 10.74 -7.70 2.47
CA GLY A 33 10.76 -9.15 2.59
C GLY A 33 11.67 -9.70 3.70
N ASP A 34 12.47 -8.85 4.36
CA ASP A 34 13.32 -9.25 5.49
C ASP A 34 12.62 -8.95 6.83
N PRO A 35 12.22 -9.98 7.60
CA PRO A 35 11.55 -9.81 8.90
C PRO A 35 12.36 -8.96 9.88
N LYS A 36 13.70 -9.00 9.80
CA LYS A 36 14.57 -8.24 10.70
C LYS A 36 14.39 -6.73 10.53
N LYS A 37 14.12 -6.28 9.30
CA LYS A 37 13.88 -4.86 9.00
C LYS A 37 12.50 -4.41 9.44
N LEU A 38 11.51 -5.30 9.40
CA LEU A 38 10.16 -5.00 9.86
C LEU A 38 10.09 -4.90 11.38
N VAL A 39 10.65 -5.90 12.07
CA VAL A 39 10.70 -5.94 13.53
C VAL A 39 11.67 -4.90 14.10
N GLY A 40 12.72 -4.54 13.34
CA GLY A 40 13.67 -3.50 13.69
C GLY A 40 13.05 -2.12 13.96
N LEU A 41 11.84 -1.86 13.45
CA LEU A 41 11.07 -0.66 13.73
C LEU A 41 10.61 -0.61 15.20
N PHE A 42 10.11 -1.73 15.74
CA PHE A 42 9.65 -1.82 17.14
C PHE A 42 10.79 -1.70 18.13
N TYR A 43 11.98 -2.18 17.75
CA TYR A 43 13.22 -2.02 18.53
C TYR A 43 13.92 -0.68 18.30
N LEU A 44 13.33 0.24 17.51
CA LEU A 44 13.89 1.55 17.16
C LEU A 44 15.31 1.47 16.56
N ARG A 45 15.66 0.35 15.93
CA ARG A 45 16.97 0.12 15.31
C ARG A 45 16.97 0.37 13.81
N ASP A 46 15.88 0.06 13.14
CA ASP A 46 15.75 0.21 11.69
C ASP A 46 14.40 0.85 11.33
N PHE A 47 14.47 2.04 10.74
CA PHE A 47 13.31 2.79 10.27
C PHE A 47 13.07 2.63 8.76
N THR A 48 13.67 1.62 8.13
CA THR A 48 13.53 1.37 6.68
C THR A 48 12.07 1.20 6.27
N MET A 49 11.30 0.38 7.02
CA MET A 49 9.88 0.19 6.75
C MET A 49 9.10 1.51 6.77
N MET A 50 9.29 2.29 7.83
CA MET A 50 8.63 3.59 8.00
C MET A 50 8.96 4.54 6.84
N LYS A 51 10.24 4.65 6.47
CA LYS A 51 10.68 5.48 5.34
C LYS A 51 10.03 5.05 4.03
N VAL A 52 10.02 3.75 3.72
CA VAL A 52 9.44 3.22 2.47
C VAL A 52 7.93 3.46 2.42
N MET A 53 7.19 3.23 3.51
CA MET A 53 5.74 3.44 3.51
C MET A 53 5.37 4.92 3.38
N PHE A 54 6.03 5.82 4.11
CA PHE A 54 5.74 7.26 4.00
C PHE A 54 6.09 7.82 2.64
N THR A 55 7.22 7.42 2.04
CA THR A 55 7.58 7.87 0.69
C THR A 55 6.61 7.32 -0.35
N ALA A 56 6.20 6.05 -0.24
CA ALA A 56 5.19 5.48 -1.12
C ALA A 56 3.87 6.25 -1.04
N ILE A 57 3.37 6.53 0.17
CA ILE A 57 2.14 7.32 0.39
C ILE A 57 2.28 8.71 -0.24
N ALA A 58 3.38 9.42 0.03
CA ALA A 58 3.60 10.77 -0.49
C ALA A 58 3.68 10.79 -2.03
N VAL A 59 4.41 9.83 -2.63
CA VAL A 59 4.55 9.68 -4.08
C VAL A 59 3.21 9.34 -4.72
N THR A 60 2.45 8.40 -4.15
CA THR A 60 1.13 8.03 -4.68
C THR A 60 0.13 9.17 -4.54
N ALA A 61 0.07 9.86 -3.40
CA ALA A 61 -0.83 11.00 -3.21
C ALA A 61 -0.54 12.13 -4.21
N THR A 62 0.75 12.46 -4.38
CA THR A 62 1.19 13.47 -5.37
C THR A 62 0.90 13.00 -6.79
N GLY A 63 1.19 11.73 -7.08
CA GLY A 63 0.96 11.11 -8.40
C GLY A 63 -0.52 11.14 -8.80
N ILE A 64 -1.41 10.69 -7.92
CA ILE A 64 -2.86 10.74 -8.16
C ILE A 64 -3.32 12.18 -8.40
N GLY A 65 -2.82 13.14 -7.61
CA GLY A 65 -3.11 14.56 -7.82
C GLY A 65 -2.68 15.06 -9.21
N LEU A 66 -1.47 14.70 -9.66
CA LEU A 66 -0.98 15.06 -10.99
C LEU A 66 -1.78 14.39 -12.11
N LEU A 67 -2.11 13.10 -11.97
CA LEU A 67 -2.93 12.39 -12.95
C LEU A 67 -4.36 12.95 -13.03
N SER A 68 -4.88 13.46 -11.91
CA SER A 68 -6.17 14.14 -11.89
C SER A 68 -6.13 15.47 -12.64
N LEU A 69 -5.07 16.26 -12.49
CA LEU A 69 -4.88 17.50 -13.28
C LEU A 69 -4.77 17.24 -14.78
N LEU A 70 -4.19 16.11 -15.17
CA LEU A 70 -4.07 15.69 -16.57
C LEU A 70 -5.36 15.07 -17.13
N GLY A 71 -6.42 14.94 -16.33
CA GLY A 71 -7.69 14.34 -16.73
C GLY A 71 -7.63 12.83 -16.95
N VAL A 72 -6.59 12.15 -16.45
CA VAL A 72 -6.40 10.70 -16.60
C VAL A 72 -7.14 9.92 -15.51
N VAL A 73 -7.27 10.51 -14.32
CA VAL A 73 -7.93 9.90 -13.16
C VAL A 73 -8.97 10.86 -12.61
N ASP A 74 -10.22 10.41 -12.52
CA ASP A 74 -11.26 11.14 -11.79
C ASP A 74 -11.20 10.77 -10.30
N ILE A 75 -11.09 11.78 -9.44
CA ILE A 75 -11.07 11.57 -7.98
C ILE A 75 -12.43 11.09 -7.49
N ALA A 76 -13.52 11.41 -8.19
CA ALA A 76 -14.87 10.97 -7.83
C ALA A 76 -15.05 9.44 -7.95
N ASP A 77 -14.26 8.79 -8.81
CA ASP A 77 -14.28 7.33 -9.00
C ASP A 77 -13.41 6.58 -7.97
N LEU A 78 -12.65 7.29 -7.13
CA LEU A 78 -11.86 6.66 -6.06
C LEU A 78 -12.76 6.26 -4.88
N SER A 79 -12.88 4.95 -4.67
CA SER A 79 -13.56 4.40 -3.49
C SER A 79 -12.74 4.66 -2.22
N VAL A 80 -13.14 5.66 -1.43
CA VAL A 80 -12.57 5.93 -0.11
C VAL A 80 -13.38 5.19 0.95
N GLN A 81 -12.70 4.38 1.77
CA GLN A 81 -13.36 3.65 2.86
C GLN A 81 -13.79 4.60 3.99
N PRO A 82 -15.02 4.50 4.52
CA PRO A 82 -15.45 5.30 5.66
C PRO A 82 -14.55 5.09 6.89
N THR A 83 -14.24 6.19 7.57
CA THR A 83 -13.37 6.20 8.75
C THR A 83 -14.17 5.86 10.01
N PHE A 84 -13.93 4.67 10.56
CA PHE A 84 -14.46 4.28 11.87
C PHE A 84 -13.32 4.29 12.90
N LEU A 85 -13.25 5.37 13.68
CA LEU A 85 -12.16 5.63 14.64
C LEU A 85 -11.96 4.49 15.64
N TRP A 86 -13.01 4.05 16.33
CA TRP A 86 -12.87 3.02 17.37
C TRP A 86 -12.43 1.64 16.83
N PRO A 87 -13.07 1.09 15.78
CA PRO A 87 -12.61 -0.17 15.18
C PRO A 87 -11.21 -0.08 14.57
N GLN A 88 -10.85 1.04 13.92
CA GLN A 88 -9.53 1.20 13.31
C GLN A 88 -8.43 1.29 14.36
N LEU A 89 -8.66 2.01 15.46
CA LEU A 89 -7.70 2.07 16.58
C LEU A 89 -7.55 0.69 17.24
N ALA A 90 -8.66 0.03 17.56
CA ALA A 90 -8.63 -1.30 18.19
C ALA A 90 -7.97 -2.35 17.28
N GLY A 91 -8.33 -2.39 16.01
CA GLY A 91 -7.77 -3.32 15.03
C GLY A 91 -6.29 -3.04 14.73
N GLY A 92 -5.92 -1.77 14.60
CA GLY A 92 -4.52 -1.35 14.41
C GLY A 92 -3.65 -1.70 15.62
N ALA A 93 -4.14 -1.48 16.84
CA ALA A 93 -3.44 -1.85 18.05
C ALA A 93 -3.27 -3.37 18.17
N LEU A 94 -4.31 -4.15 17.85
CA LEU A 94 -4.26 -5.61 17.90
C LEU A 94 -3.30 -6.20 16.86
N LEU A 95 -3.33 -5.70 15.62
CA LEU A 95 -2.37 -6.10 14.59
C LEU A 95 -0.94 -5.71 14.95
N GLY A 96 -0.72 -4.48 15.43
CA GLY A 96 0.60 -4.02 15.84
C GLY A 96 1.17 -4.83 17.00
N ALA A 97 0.36 -5.14 18.01
CA ALA A 97 0.76 -6.00 19.11
C ALA A 97 1.08 -7.42 18.64
N GLY A 98 0.25 -8.00 17.77
CA GLY A 98 0.48 -9.32 17.17
C GLY A 98 1.79 -9.37 16.37
N PHE A 99 2.09 -8.33 15.61
CA PHE A 99 3.31 -8.20 14.83
C PHE A 99 4.55 -8.10 15.73
N ALA A 100 4.50 -7.23 16.76
CA ALA A 100 5.59 -7.07 17.71
C ALA A 100 5.89 -8.35 18.51
N LEU A 101 4.85 -9.11 18.89
CA LEU A 101 4.99 -10.36 19.64
C LEU A 101 5.36 -11.55 18.74
N GLY A 102 4.90 -11.56 17.50
CA GLY A 102 5.16 -12.64 16.54
C GLY A 102 6.61 -12.70 16.06
N GLY A 103 7.32 -11.57 16.06
CA GLY A 103 8.72 -11.53 15.65
C GLY A 103 8.94 -11.72 14.14
N TYR A 104 7.91 -11.41 13.33
CA TYR A 104 7.96 -11.31 11.87
C TYR A 104 7.48 -9.94 11.46
#